data_AF-A0A8H3QTS1-F1
#
_entry.id   AF-A0A8H3QTS1-F1
#
_cell.length_a   1.000
_cell.length_b   1.000
_cell.length_c   1.000
_cell.angle_alpha   90.00
_cell.angle_beta   90.00
_cell.angle_gamma   90.00
#
_symmetry.space_group_name_H-M   'P 1'
#
loop_
_entity.id
_entity.type
_entity.pdbx_description
1 polymer ?
#
loop_
_entity_poly.entity_id
_entity_poly.type
_entity_poly.pdbx_seq_one_letter_code
_entity_poly.pdbx_strand_id
1 'polypeptide(L)'
;MAFRRPHPRQRRACEEYKAELEEENYHLHSELQIEVDNNRQNERRIRELERDYSRCEQEIYDLSREIERLENASEEEIKELKSEISSLKNQLYQARKDIRDREKYISSLEKQIVESEEQVEKLRCRIKNISSRKNSPERGNSPDLYNSDENMATIIELVNAIDGFVDNATTTRAILANQVKRSTRQIRRKYADLQRDLINEQRRRYDAEAEQDNEIIRRQNAEGVEQTVIADLHQLRTNGRNQVNRLLDRMTRKQTRIGTLVQEKFALQLLYQRNAHHLQRSRGDVALLEYNRDRLYERYEKWKNKTQAERQNNLILQGQIFALQNNLPHLGMAGYAPKRFSGRADEDIDEFVKDYRLYLTAANIATGNPAGKQRALELFWSCLTDEASRWAEDKLKGKKWRLNHVACGNALANMAAVVALNNAQITAAMINAPDGTVAPGLLAGATGATVIPAHNVHTDEDWSLAGGCPVDAGHLLV
;
A
#
# COMPACT_ATOMS: atom_id res chain seq x y z
N MET A 1 27.39 0.59 67.31
CA MET A 1 27.15 -0.01 65.98
C MET A 1 28.04 0.69 64.97
N ALA A 2 29.12 0.02 64.54
CA ALA A 2 30.11 0.60 63.64
C ALA A 2 29.67 0.37 62.18
N PHE A 3 29.16 1.41 61.52
CA PHE A 3 28.94 1.38 60.07
C PHE A 3 30.29 1.23 59.38
N ARG A 4 30.53 0.07 58.74
CA ARG A 4 31.72 -0.16 57.90
C ARG A 4 31.77 0.93 56.83
N ARG A 5 32.78 1.80 56.86
CA ARG A 5 33.03 2.77 55.80
C ARG A 5 33.38 2.03 54.51
N PRO A 6 32.75 2.35 53.36
CA PRO A 6 33.07 1.73 52.08
C PRO A 6 34.54 1.89 51.72
N HIS A 7 35.11 0.88 51.07
CA HIS A 7 36.53 0.86 50.70
C HIS A 7 36.85 1.99 49.70
N PRO A 8 37.99 2.71 49.83
CA PRO A 8 38.31 3.89 49.01
C PRO A 8 38.24 3.66 47.49
N ARG A 9 38.58 2.46 47.02
CA ARG A 9 38.48 2.07 45.59
C ARG A 9 37.05 1.96 45.09
N GLN A 10 36.11 1.49 45.92
CA GLN A 10 34.69 1.39 45.55
C GLN A 10 34.03 2.77 45.47
N ARG A 11 34.46 3.73 46.30
CA ARG A 11 33.97 5.11 46.20
C ARG A 11 34.37 5.78 44.89
N ARG A 12 35.64 5.67 44.48
CA ARG A 12 36.11 6.24 43.20
C ARG A 12 35.39 5.66 42.00
N ALA A 13 35.27 4.34 41.92
CA ALA A 13 34.55 3.70 40.82
C ALA A 13 33.05 4.10 40.77
N CYS A 14 32.44 4.31 41.93
CA CYS A 14 31.05 4.77 42.01
C CYS A 14 30.90 6.25 41.66
N GLU A 15 31.88 7.09 41.98
CA GLU A 15 31.95 8.51 41.59
C GLU A 15 32.23 8.67 40.09
N GLU A 16 33.11 7.86 39.50
CA GLU A 16 33.40 7.81 38.06
C GLU A 16 32.16 7.38 37.27
N TYR A 17 31.50 6.28 37.66
CA TYR A 17 30.26 5.83 37.02
C TYR A 17 29.12 6.86 37.15
N LYS A 18 29.07 7.60 38.26
CA LYS A 18 28.11 8.69 38.44
C LYS A 18 28.41 9.86 37.50
N ALA A 19 29.68 10.21 37.30
CA ALA A 19 30.08 11.27 36.38
C ALA A 19 29.79 10.90 34.92
N GLU A 20 30.07 9.66 34.52
CA GLU A 20 29.72 9.13 33.18
C GLU A 20 28.21 9.21 32.92
N LEU A 21 27.39 8.82 33.90
CA LEU A 21 25.94 8.95 33.81
C LEU A 21 25.48 10.42 33.73
N GLU A 22 26.11 11.34 34.46
CA GLU A 22 25.79 12.76 34.38
C GLU A 22 26.14 13.35 33.00
N GLU A 23 27.24 12.91 32.40
CA GLU A 23 27.67 13.31 31.06
C GLU A 23 26.75 12.77 29.96
N GLU A 24 26.40 11.47 30.00
CA GLU A 24 25.42 10.88 29.08
C GLU A 24 24.06 11.57 29.20
N ASN A 25 23.61 11.86 30.43
CA ASN A 25 22.34 12.53 30.65
C ASN A 25 22.34 13.97 30.11
N TYR A 26 23.47 14.69 30.21
CA TYR A 26 23.65 15.99 29.58
C TYR A 26 23.58 15.90 28.05
N HIS A 27 24.24 14.90 27.45
CA HIS A 27 24.20 14.66 26.01
C HIS A 27 22.78 14.35 25.52
N LEU A 28 22.07 13.45 26.21
CA LEU A 28 20.67 13.10 25.90
C LEU A 28 19.75 14.31 26.01
N HIS A 29 19.94 15.18 27.02
CA HIS A 29 19.17 16.41 27.12
C HIS A 29 19.45 17.37 25.95
N SER A 30 20.71 17.48 25.51
CA SER A 30 21.08 18.30 24.35
C SER A 30 20.46 17.76 23.05
N GLU A 31 20.54 16.46 22.81
CA GLU A 31 19.92 15.82 21.63
C GLU A 31 18.39 15.97 21.65
N LEU A 32 17.76 15.75 22.81
CA LEU A 32 16.33 15.93 22.98
C LEU A 32 15.90 17.37 22.67
N GLN A 33 16.69 18.35 23.10
CA GLN A 33 16.40 19.77 22.84
C GLN A 33 16.48 20.09 21.33
N ILE A 34 17.48 19.57 20.62
CA ILE A 34 17.60 19.71 19.16
C ILE A 34 16.39 19.11 18.46
N GLU A 35 15.96 17.91 18.87
CA GLU A 35 14.81 17.24 18.27
C GLU A 35 13.50 17.98 18.55
N VAL A 36 13.33 18.57 19.73
CA VAL A 36 12.20 19.44 20.06
C VAL A 36 12.17 20.67 19.16
N ASP A 37 13.31 21.30 18.90
CA ASP A 37 13.38 22.49 18.05
C ASP A 37 13.13 22.14 16.57
N ASN A 38 13.64 21.01 16.10
CA ASN A 38 13.30 20.44 14.78
C ASN A 38 11.79 20.19 14.65
N ASN A 39 11.17 19.57 15.65
CA ASN A 39 9.73 19.31 15.64
C ASN A 39 8.92 20.61 15.62
N ARG A 40 9.30 21.62 16.40
CA ARG A 40 8.65 22.94 16.36
C ARG A 40 8.77 23.60 14.98
N GLN A 41 9.88 23.42 14.28
CA GLN A 41 10.06 23.94 12.93
C GLN A 41 9.20 23.16 11.92
N ASN A 42 9.16 21.84 12.03
CA ASN A 42 8.31 20.98 11.20
C ASN A 42 6.83 21.31 11.37
N GLU A 43 6.35 21.52 12.60
CA GLU A 43 4.96 21.96 12.85
C GLU A 43 4.64 23.30 12.19
N ARG A 44 5.58 24.25 12.16
CA ARG A 44 5.36 25.52 11.45
C ARG A 44 5.23 25.29 9.95
N ARG A 45 6.11 24.45 9.39
CA ARG A 45 6.12 24.14 7.96
C ARG A 45 4.87 23.37 7.52
N ILE A 46 4.39 22.44 8.36
CA ILE A 46 3.11 21.74 8.16
C ILE A 46 1.96 22.74 8.13
N ARG A 47 1.88 23.65 9.11
CA ARG A 47 0.83 24.69 9.14
C ARG A 47 0.86 25.63 7.94
N GLU A 48 2.05 25.96 7.42
CA GLU A 48 2.17 26.74 6.18
C GLU A 48 1.66 25.96 4.97
N LEU A 49 2.07 24.69 4.84
CA LEU A 49 1.61 23.82 3.76
C LEU A 49 0.10 23.59 3.80
N GLU A 50 -0.49 23.44 4.99
CA GLU A 50 -1.96 23.33 5.15
C GLU A 50 -2.67 24.58 4.64
N ARG A 51 -2.16 25.78 4.95
CA ARG A 51 -2.74 27.04 4.45
C ARG A 51 -2.61 27.17 2.93
N ASP A 52 -1.45 26.82 2.38
CA ASP A 52 -1.22 26.85 0.94
C ASP A 52 -2.11 25.82 0.23
N TYR A 53 -2.29 24.64 0.81
CA TYR A 53 -3.20 23.60 0.31
C TYR A 53 -4.64 24.09 0.28
N SER A 54 -5.15 24.67 1.38
CA SER A 54 -6.50 25.25 1.41
C SER A 54 -6.69 26.39 0.42
N ARG A 55 -5.66 27.22 0.19
CA ARG A 55 -5.71 28.27 -0.84
C ARG A 55 -5.82 27.67 -2.24
N CYS A 56 -5.03 26.64 -2.54
CA CYS A 56 -5.09 25.93 -3.81
C CYS A 56 -6.44 25.24 -4.02
N GLU A 57 -7.00 24.59 -3.00
CA GLU A 57 -8.35 23.99 -3.09
C GLU A 57 -9.41 25.03 -3.43
N GLN A 58 -9.37 26.20 -2.79
CA GLN A 58 -10.31 27.28 -3.07
C GLN A 58 -10.16 27.81 -4.50
N GLU A 59 -8.93 28.00 -4.98
CA GLU A 59 -8.66 28.46 -6.34
C GLU A 59 -9.16 27.45 -7.38
N ILE A 60 -8.94 26.15 -7.14
CA ILE A 60 -9.48 25.09 -8.00
C ILE A 60 -11.00 25.14 -8.02
N TYR A 61 -11.65 25.28 -6.86
CA TYR A 61 -13.10 25.37 -6.77
C TYR A 61 -13.65 26.56 -7.57
N ASP A 62 -13.06 27.74 -7.42
CA ASP A 62 -13.50 28.95 -8.13
C ASP A 62 -13.28 28.82 -9.65
N LEU A 63 -12.15 28.26 -10.08
CA LEU A 63 -11.87 27.99 -11.49
C LEU A 63 -12.83 26.96 -12.08
N SER A 64 -13.11 25.87 -11.37
CA SER A 64 -14.08 24.85 -11.81
C SER A 64 -15.48 25.45 -12.00
N ARG A 65 -15.89 26.34 -11.08
CA ARG A 65 -17.18 27.04 -11.19
C ARG A 65 -17.24 27.98 -12.39
N GLU A 66 -16.13 28.66 -12.70
CA GLU A 66 -16.08 29.55 -13.86
C GLU A 66 -16.11 28.78 -15.18
N ILE A 67 -15.44 27.62 -15.25
CA ILE A 67 -15.53 26.71 -16.40
C ILE A 67 -16.97 26.29 -16.64
N GLU A 68 -17.67 25.84 -15.59
CA GLU A 68 -19.09 25.42 -15.69
C GLU A 68 -19.99 26.55 -16.20
N ARG A 69 -19.78 27.79 -15.75
CA ARG A 69 -20.55 28.95 -16.26
C ARG A 69 -20.30 29.19 -17.74
N LEU A 70 -19.03 29.16 -18.17
CA LEU A 70 -18.66 29.38 -19.56
C LEU A 70 -19.17 28.28 -20.49
N GLU A 71 -19.12 27.02 -20.03
CA GLU A 71 -19.68 25.89 -20.76
C GLU A 71 -21.18 26.07 -21.00
N ASN A 72 -21.95 26.36 -19.94
CA ASN A 72 -23.39 26.62 -20.05
C ASN A 72 -23.71 27.80 -20.98
N ALA A 73 -22.96 28.92 -20.87
CA ALA A 73 -23.15 30.06 -21.76
C ALA A 73 -22.90 29.70 -23.23
N SER A 74 -21.84 28.94 -23.52
CA SER A 74 -21.52 28.52 -24.88
C SER A 74 -22.55 27.53 -25.44
N GLU A 75 -23.12 26.66 -24.59
CA GLU A 75 -24.15 25.71 -25.01
C GLU A 75 -25.44 26.45 -25.43
N GLU A 76 -25.82 27.49 -24.69
CA GLU A 76 -26.98 28.33 -25.04
C GLU A 76 -26.75 29.13 -26.33
N GLU A 77 -25.55 29.72 -26.52
CA GLU A 77 -25.21 30.40 -27.77
C GLU A 77 -25.28 29.45 -28.99
N ILE A 78 -24.80 28.21 -28.83
CA ILE A 78 -24.90 27.18 -29.88
C ILE A 78 -26.37 26.84 -30.17
N LYS A 79 -27.22 26.72 -29.15
CA LYS A 79 -28.66 26.46 -29.32
C LYS A 79 -29.33 27.59 -30.09
N GLU A 80 -29.03 28.84 -29.74
CA GLU A 80 -29.59 30.03 -30.40
C GLU A 80 -29.16 30.09 -31.88
N LEU A 81 -27.85 29.98 -32.16
CA LEU A 81 -27.33 29.97 -33.52
C LEU A 81 -27.94 28.84 -34.37
N LYS A 82 -28.17 27.66 -33.79
CA LYS A 82 -28.80 26.53 -34.49
C LYS A 82 -30.27 26.83 -34.82
N SER A 83 -30.98 27.55 -33.95
CA SER A 83 -32.35 28.00 -34.21
C SER A 83 -32.39 29.06 -35.33
N GLU A 84 -31.43 29.98 -35.34
CA GLU A 84 -31.31 31.02 -36.36
C GLU A 84 -30.98 30.41 -37.74
N ILE A 85 -30.01 29.48 -37.81
CA ILE A 85 -29.69 28.73 -39.03
C ILE A 85 -30.94 28.00 -39.56
N SER A 86 -31.74 27.41 -38.67
CA SER A 86 -32.97 26.71 -39.07
C SER A 86 -34.01 27.68 -39.66
N SER A 87 -34.17 28.86 -39.05
CA SER A 87 -35.02 29.93 -39.56
C SER A 87 -34.55 30.42 -40.93
N LEU A 88 -33.26 30.76 -41.07
CA LEU A 88 -32.66 31.21 -42.33
C LEU A 88 -32.77 30.17 -43.43
N LYS A 89 -32.60 28.88 -43.11
CA LYS A 89 -32.76 27.78 -44.06
C LYS A 89 -34.19 27.69 -44.59
N ASN A 90 -35.18 27.88 -43.73
CA ASN A 90 -36.59 27.91 -44.14
C ASN A 90 -36.90 29.12 -45.04
N GLN A 91 -36.39 30.30 -44.68
CA GLN A 91 -36.53 31.51 -45.50
C GLN A 91 -35.89 31.33 -46.87
N LEU A 92 -34.68 30.76 -46.94
CA LEU A 92 -33.98 30.51 -48.19
C LEU A 92 -34.71 29.48 -49.07
N TYR A 93 -35.28 28.43 -48.46
CA TYR A 93 -36.13 27.48 -49.18
C TYR A 93 -37.34 28.17 -49.81
N GLN A 94 -38.00 29.06 -49.07
CA GLN A 94 -39.17 29.79 -49.54
C GLN A 94 -38.80 30.77 -50.66
N ALA A 95 -37.75 31.57 -50.48
CA ALA A 95 -37.25 32.49 -51.51
C ALA A 95 -36.88 31.75 -52.81
N ARG A 96 -36.25 30.57 -52.69
CA ARG A 96 -35.91 29.74 -53.86
C ARG A 96 -37.14 29.19 -54.56
N LYS A 97 -38.21 28.88 -53.83
CA LYS A 97 -39.50 28.50 -54.43
C LYS A 97 -40.11 29.67 -55.19
N ASP A 98 -40.14 30.85 -54.60
CA ASP A 98 -40.70 32.06 -55.22
C ASP A 98 -39.95 32.45 -56.50
N ILE A 99 -38.61 32.32 -56.51
CA ILE A 99 -37.79 32.54 -57.73
C ILE A 99 -38.22 31.58 -58.84
N ARG A 100 -38.36 30.28 -58.57
CA ARG A 100 -38.80 29.30 -59.58
C ARG A 100 -40.18 29.61 -60.13
N ASP A 101 -41.09 30.07 -59.30
CA ASP A 101 -42.43 30.43 -59.75
C ASP A 101 -42.42 31.70 -60.60
N ARG A 102 -41.57 32.68 -60.27
CA ARG A 102 -41.31 33.86 -61.13
C ARG A 102 -40.63 33.49 -62.45
N GLU A 103 -39.68 32.57 -62.46
CA GLU A 103 -39.02 32.08 -63.68
C GLU A 103 -40.06 31.48 -64.65
N LYS A 104 -40.97 30.62 -64.15
CA LYS A 104 -42.08 30.08 -64.96
C LYS A 104 -42.96 31.17 -65.54
N TYR A 105 -43.26 32.21 -64.74
CA TYR A 105 -44.05 33.35 -65.19
C TYR A 105 -43.33 34.13 -66.30
N ILE A 106 -42.02 34.39 -66.14
CA ILE A 106 -41.20 35.03 -67.19
C ILE A 106 -41.22 34.19 -68.47
N SER A 107 -41.02 32.87 -68.40
CA SER A 107 -41.08 32.01 -69.58
C SER A 107 -42.44 32.08 -70.30
N SER A 108 -43.54 32.26 -69.56
CA SER A 108 -44.86 32.46 -70.16
C SER A 108 -44.99 33.81 -70.88
N LEU A 109 -44.41 34.88 -70.32
CA LEU A 109 -44.39 36.21 -70.93
C LEU A 109 -43.49 36.25 -72.18
N GLU A 110 -42.31 35.63 -72.12
CA GLU A 110 -41.41 35.51 -73.27
C GLU A 110 -42.11 34.84 -74.46
N LYS A 111 -42.86 33.77 -74.20
CA LYS A 111 -43.66 33.10 -75.24
C LYS A 111 -44.71 34.03 -75.85
N GLN A 112 -45.43 34.80 -75.04
CA GLN A 112 -46.41 35.78 -75.53
C GLN A 112 -45.77 36.89 -76.38
N ILE A 113 -44.57 37.35 -75.99
CA ILE A 113 -43.82 38.34 -76.74
C ILE A 113 -43.46 37.78 -78.12
N VAL A 114 -42.89 36.57 -78.20
CA VAL A 114 -42.55 35.92 -79.49
C VAL A 114 -43.78 35.80 -80.38
N GLU A 115 -44.92 35.35 -79.84
CA GLU A 115 -46.18 35.27 -80.59
C GLU A 115 -46.62 36.64 -81.13
N SER A 116 -46.47 37.70 -80.33
CA SER A 116 -46.81 39.07 -80.75
C SER A 116 -45.84 39.63 -81.80
N GLU A 117 -44.55 39.31 -81.71
CA GLU A 117 -43.53 39.68 -82.70
C GLU A 117 -43.82 39.03 -84.06
N GLU A 118 -44.18 37.75 -84.08
CA GLU A 118 -44.62 37.07 -85.30
C GLU A 118 -45.85 37.74 -85.93
N GLN A 119 -46.81 38.19 -85.10
CA GLN A 119 -47.97 38.93 -85.59
C GLN A 119 -47.58 40.28 -86.19
N VAL A 120 -46.68 41.03 -85.54
CA VAL A 120 -46.16 42.29 -86.07
C VAL A 120 -45.44 42.07 -87.41
N GLU A 121 -44.67 41.00 -87.55
CA GLU A 121 -43.98 40.68 -88.80
C GLU A 121 -44.95 40.32 -89.93
N LYS A 122 -46.01 39.56 -89.62
CA LYS A 122 -47.12 39.30 -90.56
C LYS A 122 -47.80 40.60 -91.00
N LEU A 123 -48.03 41.54 -90.08
CA LEU A 123 -48.59 42.86 -90.39
C LEU A 123 -47.65 43.69 -91.26
N ARG A 124 -46.34 43.70 -90.98
CA ARG A 124 -45.32 44.37 -91.81
C ARG A 124 -45.32 43.83 -93.24
N CYS A 125 -45.37 42.51 -93.42
CA CYS A 125 -45.51 41.89 -94.75
C CYS A 125 -46.77 42.35 -95.49
N ARG A 126 -47.92 42.43 -94.79
CA ARG A 126 -49.17 42.96 -95.37
C ARG A 126 -49.04 44.41 -95.81
N ILE A 127 -48.45 45.28 -94.99
CA ILE A 127 -48.22 46.69 -95.32
C ILE A 127 -47.33 46.81 -96.56
N LYS A 128 -46.25 46.01 -96.65
CA LYS A 128 -45.34 45.98 -97.80
C LYS A 128 -46.08 45.63 -99.11
N ASN A 129 -47.00 44.66 -99.07
CA ASN A 129 -47.82 44.27 -100.21
C ASN A 129 -48.86 45.34 -100.63
N ILE A 130 -49.37 46.12 -99.68
CA ILE A 130 -50.27 47.24 -99.99
C ILE A 130 -49.49 48.38 -100.64
N SER A 131 -48.30 48.71 -100.11
CA SER A 131 -47.43 49.74 -100.69
C SER A 131 -46.98 49.42 -102.11
N SER A 132 -46.73 48.15 -102.45
CA SER A 132 -46.35 47.77 -103.81
C SER A 132 -47.50 47.86 -104.83
N ARG A 133 -48.78 47.74 -104.40
CA ARG A 133 -49.95 47.93 -105.27
C ARG A 133 -50.26 49.39 -105.62
N LYS A 134 -49.65 50.36 -104.94
CA LYS A 134 -49.95 51.80 -105.11
C LYS A 134 -49.14 52.48 -106.21
N ASN A 135 -48.20 51.77 -106.85
CA ASN A 135 -47.33 52.33 -107.90
C ASN A 135 -47.68 51.75 -109.29
N SER A 136 -48.74 52.26 -109.91
CA SER A 136 -49.03 52.15 -111.35
C SER A 136 -49.70 53.43 -111.85
N PRO A 137 -49.32 54.01 -113.00
CA PRO A 137 -49.65 55.39 -113.34
C PRO A 137 -50.80 55.49 -114.37
N GLU A 138 -51.78 56.33 -114.06
CA GLU A 138 -52.76 56.93 -115.00
C GLU A 138 -53.13 58.30 -114.40
N ARG A 139 -53.47 59.37 -115.12
CA ARG A 139 -53.43 59.77 -116.53
C ARG A 139 -54.04 61.19 -116.51
N GLY A 140 -53.55 62.10 -117.35
CA GLY A 140 -54.29 63.31 -117.74
C GLY A 140 -53.47 64.60 -117.71
N ASN A 141 -53.46 65.48 -118.70
CA ASN A 141 -53.88 65.47 -120.11
C ASN A 141 -53.22 66.71 -120.77
N SER A 142 -52.85 66.57 -122.03
CA SER A 142 -52.45 67.59 -123.04
C SER A 142 -53.64 68.54 -123.39
N PRO A 143 -53.66 69.46 -124.41
CA PRO A 143 -52.74 69.76 -125.54
C PRO A 143 -52.61 71.30 -125.85
N ASP A 144 -51.85 71.83 -126.82
CA ASP A 144 -52.04 71.89 -128.29
C ASP A 144 -50.83 72.69 -128.86
N LEU A 145 -50.07 72.22 -129.85
CA LEU A 145 -50.31 72.21 -131.31
C LEU A 145 -49.90 73.52 -132.06
N TYR A 146 -49.15 73.30 -133.14
CA TYR A 146 -48.97 74.08 -134.38
C TYR A 146 -47.71 74.95 -134.62
N ASN A 147 -46.91 74.39 -135.53
CA ASN A 147 -46.32 74.94 -136.76
C ASN A 147 -45.08 75.83 -136.81
N SER A 148 -44.17 75.35 -137.67
CA SER A 148 -43.03 75.98 -138.32
C SER A 148 -43.41 77.17 -139.21
N ASP A 149 -42.37 77.96 -139.48
CA ASP A 149 -42.17 78.88 -140.60
C ASP A 149 -42.91 80.23 -140.57
N GLU A 150 -42.36 81.17 -139.80
CA GLU A 150 -42.30 82.58 -140.23
C GLU A 150 -40.90 83.16 -139.97
N ASN A 151 -40.15 83.09 -141.07
CA ASN A 151 -38.82 83.61 -141.31
C ASN A 151 -38.66 85.08 -140.91
N MET A 152 -37.54 85.35 -140.24
CA MET A 152 -36.58 86.38 -140.67
C MET A 152 -37.06 87.86 -140.67
N ALA A 153 -38.03 88.22 -139.82
CA ALA A 153 -38.41 89.63 -139.55
C ALA A 153 -38.14 90.08 -138.10
N THR A 154 -38.11 89.16 -137.13
CA THR A 154 -38.00 89.46 -135.68
C THR A 154 -36.55 89.66 -135.19
N ILE A 155 -35.54 89.30 -136.00
CA ILE A 155 -34.12 89.44 -135.63
C ILE A 155 -33.62 90.90 -135.81
N ILE A 156 -34.20 91.67 -136.74
CA ILE A 156 -33.78 93.06 -137.01
C ILE A 156 -34.27 94.03 -135.91
N GLU A 157 -35.45 93.79 -135.33
CA GLU A 157 -35.91 94.56 -134.16
C GLU A 157 -35.13 94.23 -132.87
N LEU A 158 -34.72 92.98 -132.68
CA LEU A 158 -33.89 92.60 -131.53
C LEU A 158 -32.48 93.18 -131.62
N VAL A 159 -31.89 93.30 -132.81
CA VAL A 159 -30.56 93.91 -132.99
C VAL A 159 -30.60 95.42 -132.72
N ASN A 160 -31.64 96.14 -133.17
CA ASN A 160 -31.79 97.57 -132.85
C ASN A 160 -32.17 97.84 -131.39
N ALA A 161 -32.90 96.92 -130.74
CA ALA A 161 -33.17 96.98 -129.31
C ALA A 161 -31.92 96.70 -128.45
N ILE A 162 -30.99 95.86 -128.94
CA ILE A 162 -29.72 95.56 -128.27
C ILE A 162 -28.74 96.73 -128.44
N ASP A 163 -28.70 97.41 -129.59
CA ASP A 163 -27.80 98.57 -129.82
C ASP A 163 -28.21 99.80 -128.98
N GLY A 164 -29.52 100.05 -128.82
CA GLY A 164 -30.02 101.12 -127.92
C GLY A 164 -29.90 100.81 -126.41
N PHE A 165 -29.71 99.55 -126.03
CA PHE A 165 -29.57 99.13 -124.63
C PHE A 165 -28.16 99.39 -124.08
N VAL A 166 -27.15 99.46 -124.95
CA VAL A 166 -25.73 99.63 -124.58
C VAL A 166 -25.39 101.11 -124.29
N ASP A 167 -26.10 102.07 -124.89
CA ASP A 167 -25.81 103.51 -124.74
C ASP A 167 -26.57 104.24 -123.60
N ASN A 168 -27.52 103.57 -122.92
CA ASN A 168 -28.25 104.19 -121.81
C ASN A 168 -27.50 104.04 -120.47
N ALA A 169 -26.63 105.01 -120.17
CA ALA A 169 -25.86 105.11 -118.92
C ALA A 169 -26.71 105.00 -117.63
N THR A 170 -28.03 105.24 -117.70
CA THR A 170 -28.96 105.15 -116.56
C THR A 170 -29.38 103.70 -116.26
N THR A 171 -29.58 102.88 -117.30
CA THR A 171 -30.01 101.48 -117.18
C THR A 171 -28.86 100.58 -116.72
N THR A 172 -27.66 100.79 -117.26
CA THR A 172 -26.44 100.08 -116.85
C THR A 172 -26.09 100.38 -115.38
N ARG A 173 -26.27 101.63 -114.93
CA ARG A 173 -26.14 102.00 -113.51
C ARG A 173 -27.17 101.31 -112.61
N ALA A 174 -28.42 101.17 -113.04
CA ALA A 174 -29.47 100.53 -112.23
C ALA A 174 -29.25 99.01 -112.07
N ILE A 175 -28.79 98.32 -113.11
CA ILE A 175 -28.46 96.88 -113.06
C ILE A 175 -27.25 96.63 -112.16
N LEU A 176 -26.17 97.39 -112.34
CA LEU A 176 -25.00 97.34 -111.46
C LEU A 176 -25.38 97.64 -110.01
N ALA A 177 -26.22 98.65 -109.76
CA ALA A 177 -26.70 98.97 -108.42
C ALA A 177 -27.51 97.82 -107.78
N ASN A 178 -28.33 97.10 -108.55
CA ASN A 178 -29.08 95.94 -108.06
C ASN A 178 -28.18 94.72 -107.79
N GLN A 179 -27.20 94.44 -108.65
CA GLN A 179 -26.19 93.42 -108.40
C GLN A 179 -25.37 93.75 -107.14
N VAL A 180 -24.90 94.99 -106.99
CA VAL A 180 -24.21 95.44 -105.78
C VAL A 180 -25.09 95.26 -104.54
N LYS A 181 -26.37 95.69 -104.57
CA LYS A 181 -27.30 95.48 -103.44
C LYS A 181 -27.51 93.99 -103.11
N ARG A 182 -27.57 93.11 -104.11
CA ARG A 182 -27.73 91.66 -103.92
C ARG A 182 -26.47 91.05 -103.30
N SER A 183 -25.29 91.41 -103.81
CA SER A 183 -23.99 91.02 -103.26
C SER A 183 -23.82 91.53 -101.83
N THR A 184 -24.18 92.78 -101.54
CA THR A 184 -24.14 93.33 -100.16
C THR A 184 -25.07 92.56 -99.21
N ARG A 185 -26.27 92.17 -99.64
CA ARG A 185 -27.18 91.33 -98.82
C ARG A 185 -26.60 89.94 -98.57
N GLN A 186 -25.98 89.33 -99.58
CA GLN A 186 -25.30 88.04 -99.42
C GLN A 186 -24.11 88.13 -98.44
N ILE A 187 -23.30 89.19 -98.56
CA ILE A 187 -22.20 89.46 -97.62
C ILE A 187 -22.74 89.63 -96.21
N ARG A 188 -23.81 90.40 -96.00
CA ARG A 188 -24.44 90.56 -94.66
C ARG A 188 -24.97 89.25 -94.08
N ARG A 189 -25.59 88.38 -94.90
CA ARG A 189 -26.04 87.05 -94.45
C ARG A 189 -24.86 86.17 -94.05
N LYS A 190 -23.85 86.06 -94.91
CA LYS A 190 -22.63 85.29 -94.61
C LYS A 190 -21.91 85.82 -93.36
N TYR A 191 -21.87 87.13 -93.18
CA TYR A 191 -21.30 87.76 -91.98
C TYR A 191 -22.08 87.39 -90.72
N ALA A 192 -23.42 87.42 -90.76
CA ALA A 192 -24.26 87.02 -89.63
C ALA A 192 -24.16 85.52 -89.30
N ASP A 193 -24.03 84.66 -90.32
CA ASP A 193 -23.83 83.22 -90.12
C ASP A 193 -22.45 82.94 -89.53
N LEU A 194 -21.38 83.58 -90.02
CA LEU A 194 -20.04 83.48 -89.44
C LEU A 194 -19.99 83.97 -87.99
N GLN A 195 -20.71 85.05 -87.65
CA GLN A 195 -20.83 85.51 -86.26
C GLN A 195 -21.52 84.48 -85.37
N ARG A 196 -22.59 83.84 -85.88
CA ARG A 196 -23.30 82.79 -85.14
C ARG A 196 -22.44 81.55 -84.96
N ASP A 197 -21.71 81.13 -86.00
CA ASP A 197 -20.80 79.99 -85.94
C ASP A 197 -19.65 80.24 -84.96
N LEU A 198 -19.09 81.44 -84.93
CA LEU A 198 -18.05 81.81 -83.97
C LEU A 198 -18.54 81.72 -82.53
N ILE A 199 -19.74 82.23 -82.24
CA ILE A 199 -20.35 82.16 -80.90
C ILE A 199 -20.63 80.70 -80.52
N ASN A 200 -21.17 79.90 -81.43
CA ASN A 200 -21.45 78.49 -81.19
C ASN A 200 -20.18 77.68 -80.95
N GLU A 201 -19.11 77.95 -81.70
CA GLU A 201 -17.82 77.29 -81.55
C GLU A 201 -17.14 77.66 -80.23
N GLN A 202 -17.20 78.94 -79.83
CA GLN A 202 -16.75 79.36 -78.50
C GLN A 202 -17.52 78.63 -77.40
N ARG A 203 -18.85 78.55 -77.51
CA ARG A 203 -19.68 77.83 -76.54
C ARG A 203 -19.32 76.35 -76.45
N ARG A 204 -19.16 75.66 -77.59
CA ARG A 204 -18.75 74.25 -77.63
C ARG A 204 -17.40 74.02 -76.94
N ARG A 205 -16.45 74.94 -77.12
CA ARG A 205 -15.14 74.84 -76.45
C ARG A 205 -15.26 74.97 -74.95
N TYR A 206 -16.03 75.95 -74.46
CA TYR A 206 -16.28 76.11 -73.02
C TYR A 206 -17.02 74.91 -72.43
N ASP A 207 -18.04 74.39 -73.12
CA ASP A 207 -18.79 73.22 -72.66
C ASP A 207 -17.88 71.98 -72.60
N ALA A 208 -17.03 71.77 -73.62
CA ALA A 208 -16.08 70.65 -73.66
C ALA A 208 -14.99 70.75 -72.57
N GLU A 209 -14.47 71.95 -72.30
CA GLU A 209 -13.52 72.20 -71.21
C GLU A 209 -14.17 71.90 -69.85
N ALA A 210 -15.40 72.37 -69.63
CA ALA A 210 -16.14 72.07 -68.41
C ALA A 210 -16.44 70.57 -68.25
N GLU A 211 -16.76 69.85 -69.33
CA GLU A 211 -16.93 68.40 -69.31
C GLU A 211 -15.62 67.68 -68.94
N GLN A 212 -14.49 68.13 -69.50
CA GLN A 212 -13.17 67.59 -69.19
C GLN A 212 -12.79 67.79 -67.72
N ASP A 213 -13.01 69.00 -67.18
CA ASP A 213 -12.75 69.30 -65.76
C ASP A 213 -13.62 68.45 -64.83
N ASN A 214 -14.91 68.30 -65.16
CA ASN A 214 -15.82 67.45 -64.41
C ASN A 214 -15.36 65.98 -64.42
N GLU A 215 -14.86 65.49 -65.55
CA GLU A 215 -14.31 64.14 -65.68
C GLU A 215 -13.02 63.95 -64.86
N ILE A 216 -12.13 64.95 -64.83
CA ILE A 216 -10.94 64.94 -63.97
C ILE A 216 -11.34 64.85 -62.50
N ILE A 217 -12.30 65.68 -62.06
CA ILE A 217 -12.80 65.66 -60.67
C ILE A 217 -13.41 64.29 -60.33
N ARG A 218 -14.19 63.69 -61.23
CA ARG A 218 -14.75 62.34 -61.02
C ARG A 218 -13.65 61.30 -60.85
N ARG A 219 -12.60 61.35 -61.66
CA ARG A 219 -11.45 60.43 -61.54
C ARG A 219 -10.69 60.62 -60.24
N GLN A 220 -10.40 61.86 -59.85
CA GLN A 220 -9.73 62.14 -58.58
C GLN A 220 -10.55 61.67 -57.37
N ASN A 221 -11.86 61.87 -57.41
CA ASN A 221 -12.75 61.36 -56.36
C ASN A 221 -12.76 59.82 -56.33
N ALA A 222 -12.82 59.16 -57.49
CA ALA A 222 -12.77 57.70 -57.57
C ALA A 222 -11.42 57.14 -57.06
N GLU A 223 -10.30 57.74 -57.47
CA GLU A 223 -8.96 57.38 -56.99
C GLU A 223 -8.82 57.59 -55.47
N GLY A 224 -9.37 58.68 -54.92
CA GLY A 224 -9.37 58.92 -53.48
C GLY A 224 -10.16 57.86 -52.70
N VAL A 225 -11.32 57.45 -53.21
CA VAL A 225 -12.10 56.34 -52.63
C VAL A 225 -11.32 55.03 -52.72
N GLU A 226 -10.71 54.73 -53.87
CA GLU A 226 -9.93 53.52 -54.07
C GLU A 226 -8.72 53.44 -53.13
N GLN A 227 -7.98 54.55 -52.95
CA GLN A 227 -6.87 54.63 -51.99
C GLN A 227 -7.32 54.39 -50.55
N THR A 228 -8.49 54.92 -50.18
CA THR A 228 -9.07 54.70 -48.84
C THR A 228 -9.41 53.22 -48.63
N VAL A 229 -10.06 52.58 -49.61
CA VAL A 229 -10.38 51.15 -49.56
C VAL A 229 -9.10 50.30 -49.49
N ILE A 230 -8.06 50.64 -50.25
CA ILE A 230 -6.77 49.96 -50.20
C ILE A 230 -6.16 50.07 -48.80
N ALA A 231 -6.18 51.26 -48.20
CA ALA A 231 -5.66 51.48 -46.84
C ALA A 231 -6.42 50.65 -45.80
N ASP A 232 -7.76 50.64 -45.86
CA ASP A 232 -8.60 49.85 -44.96
C ASP A 232 -8.35 48.36 -45.11
N LEU A 233 -8.23 47.85 -46.35
CA LEU A 233 -7.90 46.46 -46.62
C LEU A 233 -6.51 46.08 -46.08
N HIS A 234 -5.52 46.96 -46.24
CA HIS A 234 -4.19 46.76 -45.67
C HIS A 234 -4.21 46.73 -44.15
N GLN A 235 -5.01 47.59 -43.51
CA GLN A 235 -5.16 47.62 -42.06
C GLN A 235 -5.86 46.35 -41.56
N LEU A 236 -6.95 45.91 -42.19
CA LEU A 236 -7.65 44.67 -41.86
C LEU A 236 -6.73 43.46 -41.98
N ARG A 237 -5.96 43.37 -43.06
CA ARG A 237 -4.98 42.30 -43.27
C ARG A 237 -3.91 42.28 -42.17
N THR A 238 -3.42 43.45 -41.78
CA THR A 238 -2.40 43.58 -40.74
C THR A 238 -2.95 43.20 -39.37
N ASN A 239 -4.17 43.65 -39.04
CA ASN A 239 -4.86 43.30 -37.80
C ASN A 239 -5.12 41.80 -37.71
N GLY A 240 -5.61 41.18 -38.78
CA GLY A 240 -5.81 39.73 -38.86
C GLY A 240 -4.49 38.96 -38.66
N ARG A 241 -3.41 39.38 -39.33
CA ARG A 241 -2.08 38.78 -39.15
C ARG A 241 -1.58 38.89 -37.71
N ASN A 242 -1.75 40.04 -37.07
CA ASN A 242 -1.35 40.25 -35.68
C ASN A 242 -2.19 39.42 -34.70
N GLN A 243 -3.47 39.20 -34.98
CA GLN A 243 -4.31 38.30 -34.18
C GLN A 243 -3.85 36.85 -34.29
N VAL A 244 -3.53 36.38 -35.50
CA VAL A 244 -2.99 35.04 -35.74
C VAL A 244 -1.65 34.85 -35.04
N ASN A 245 -0.74 35.82 -35.13
CA ASN A 245 0.56 35.76 -34.43
C ASN A 245 0.38 35.65 -32.91
N ARG A 246 -0.53 36.43 -32.32
CA ARG A 246 -0.86 36.35 -30.88
C ARG A 246 -1.45 34.98 -30.50
N LEU A 247 -2.21 34.35 -31.38
CA LEU A 247 -2.72 32.99 -31.16
C LEU A 247 -1.59 31.97 -31.21
N LEU A 248 -0.71 32.04 -32.21
CA LEU A 248 0.47 31.19 -32.34
C LEU A 248 1.36 31.29 -31.09
N ASP A 249 1.67 32.49 -30.61
CA ASP A 249 2.48 32.69 -29.40
C ASP A 249 1.84 32.09 -28.14
N ARG A 250 0.51 32.13 -28.04
CA ARG A 250 -0.22 31.48 -26.93
C ARG A 250 -0.15 29.96 -27.06
N MET A 251 -0.31 29.41 -28.26
CA MET A 251 -0.18 27.97 -28.49
C MET A 251 1.23 27.48 -28.19
N THR A 252 2.27 28.18 -28.65
CA THR A 252 3.67 27.82 -28.39
C THR A 252 3.96 27.79 -26.90
N ARG A 253 3.52 28.80 -26.13
CA ARG A 253 3.67 28.81 -24.67
C ARG A 253 2.96 27.63 -23.99
N LYS A 254 1.73 27.32 -24.42
CA LYS A 254 1.01 26.14 -23.92
C LYS A 254 1.74 24.85 -24.26
N GLN A 255 2.29 24.73 -25.46
CA GLN A 255 3.07 23.57 -25.90
C GLN A 255 4.32 23.38 -25.04
N THR A 256 5.04 24.46 -24.74
CA THR A 256 6.18 24.43 -23.81
C THR A 256 5.75 23.99 -22.41
N ARG A 257 4.64 24.51 -21.88
CA ARG A 257 4.12 24.14 -20.56
C ARG A 257 3.70 22.67 -20.50
N ILE A 258 3.07 22.15 -21.56
CA ILE A 258 2.76 20.72 -21.68
C ILE A 258 4.05 19.90 -21.61
N GLY A 259 5.09 20.29 -22.34
CA GLY A 259 6.40 19.65 -22.27
C GLY A 259 6.97 19.60 -20.85
N THR A 260 6.93 20.71 -20.11
CA THR A 260 7.39 20.73 -18.70
C THR A 260 6.53 19.84 -17.80
N LEU A 261 5.21 19.85 -17.96
CA LEU A 261 4.31 19.03 -17.14
C LEU A 261 4.52 17.53 -17.38
N VAL A 262 4.83 17.13 -18.62
CA VAL A 262 5.17 15.74 -18.93
C VAL A 262 6.47 15.32 -18.23
N GLN A 263 7.49 16.19 -18.21
CA GLN A 263 8.73 15.94 -17.50
C GLN A 263 8.52 15.87 -15.98
N GLU A 264 7.78 16.81 -15.40
CA GLU A 264 7.42 16.83 -13.98
C GLU A 264 6.66 15.54 -13.59
N LYS A 265 5.68 15.13 -14.40
CA LYS A 265 4.92 13.88 -14.18
C LYS A 265 5.85 12.66 -14.16
N PHE A 266 6.80 12.59 -15.09
CA PHE A 266 7.77 11.50 -15.13
C PHE A 266 8.68 11.49 -13.89
N ALA A 267 9.18 12.65 -13.47
CA ALA A 267 9.98 12.79 -12.26
C ALA A 267 9.21 12.38 -10.99
N LEU A 268 7.95 12.80 -10.86
CA LEU A 268 7.07 12.41 -9.76
C LEU A 268 6.83 10.90 -9.72
N GLN A 269 6.67 10.26 -10.89
CA GLN A 269 6.49 8.81 -10.99
C GLN A 269 7.74 8.06 -10.49
N LEU A 270 8.94 8.53 -10.82
CA LEU A 270 10.19 7.97 -10.30
C LEU A 270 10.32 8.14 -8.79
N LEU A 271 9.98 9.31 -8.25
CA LEU A 271 9.98 9.55 -6.81
C LEU A 271 8.98 8.63 -6.09
N TYR A 272 7.78 8.46 -6.64
CA TYR A 272 6.78 7.55 -6.10
C TYR A 272 7.30 6.10 -6.04
N GLN A 273 7.91 5.60 -7.12
CA GLN A 273 8.51 4.26 -7.16
C GLN A 273 9.62 4.10 -6.11
N ARG A 274 10.50 5.10 -5.99
CA ARG A 274 11.56 5.11 -4.98
C ARG A 274 11.00 5.09 -3.56
N ASN A 275 9.98 5.90 -3.27
CA ASN A 275 9.36 5.96 -1.96
C ASN A 275 8.62 4.66 -1.62
N ALA A 276 7.95 4.03 -2.60
CA ALA A 276 7.33 2.73 -2.42
C ALA A 276 8.35 1.66 -2.04
N HIS A 277 9.52 1.66 -2.69
CA HIS A 277 10.62 0.75 -2.35
C HIS A 277 11.16 1.00 -0.93
N HIS A 278 11.40 2.26 -0.55
CA HIS A 278 11.85 2.60 0.81
C HIS A 278 10.84 2.19 1.88
N LEU A 279 9.54 2.40 1.63
CA LEU A 279 8.48 1.98 2.53
C LEU A 279 8.45 0.45 2.69
N GLN A 280 8.61 -0.30 1.60
CA GLN A 280 8.69 -1.76 1.66
C GLN A 280 9.89 -2.24 2.47
N ARG A 281 11.05 -1.59 2.30
CA ARG A 281 12.25 -1.90 3.08
C ARG A 281 12.05 -1.61 4.57
N SER A 282 11.52 -0.44 4.90
CA SER A 282 11.21 -0.07 6.30
C SER A 282 10.22 -1.03 6.95
N ARG A 283 9.20 -1.50 6.22
CA ARG A 283 8.29 -2.56 6.71
C ARG A 283 9.03 -3.86 7.03
N GLY A 284 10.00 -4.25 6.21
CA GLY A 284 10.86 -5.40 6.48
C GLY A 284 11.72 -5.23 7.73
N ASP A 285 12.31 -4.04 7.90
CA ASP A 285 13.12 -3.72 9.08
C ASP A 285 12.28 -3.74 10.37
N VAL A 286 11.06 -3.20 10.33
CA VAL A 286 10.11 -3.25 11.45
C VAL A 286 9.76 -4.70 11.81
N ALA A 287 9.44 -5.55 10.82
CA ALA A 287 9.13 -6.96 11.07
C ALA A 287 10.33 -7.71 11.70
N LEU A 288 11.55 -7.39 11.29
CA LEU A 288 12.76 -7.97 11.89
C LEU A 288 12.95 -7.52 13.35
N LEU A 289 12.69 -6.25 13.64
CA LEU A 289 12.75 -5.71 15.00
C LEU A 289 11.71 -6.37 15.92
N GLU A 290 10.47 -6.55 15.43
CA GLU A 290 9.42 -7.27 16.15
C GLU A 290 9.82 -8.71 16.45
N TYR A 291 10.33 -9.43 15.45
CA TYR A 291 10.84 -10.79 15.64
C TYR A 291 11.95 -10.86 16.70
N ASN A 292 12.91 -9.95 16.65
CA ASN A 292 14.01 -9.90 17.62
C ASN A 292 13.52 -9.57 19.04
N ARG A 293 12.56 -8.63 19.16
CA ARG A 293 11.93 -8.27 20.44
C ARG A 293 11.22 -9.47 21.05
N ASP A 294 10.40 -10.17 20.28
CA ASP A 294 9.62 -11.31 20.78
C ASP A 294 10.53 -12.45 21.21
N ARG A 295 11.62 -12.71 20.46
CA ARG A 295 12.64 -13.69 20.83
C ARG A 295 13.38 -13.35 22.13
N LEU A 296 13.68 -12.06 22.34
CA LEU A 296 14.27 -11.59 23.60
C LEU A 296 13.29 -11.75 24.76
N TYR A 297 12.01 -11.42 24.53
CA TYR A 297 10.97 -11.55 25.54
C TYR A 297 10.74 -13.01 25.95
N GLU A 298 10.71 -13.95 25.00
CA GLU A 298 10.65 -15.39 25.30
C GLU A 298 11.84 -15.85 26.15
N ARG A 299 13.06 -15.39 25.84
CA ARG A 299 14.25 -15.74 26.63
C ARG A 299 14.15 -15.18 28.05
N TYR A 300 13.68 -13.94 28.19
CA TYR A 300 13.48 -13.31 29.48
C TYR A 300 12.44 -14.07 30.31
N GLU A 301 11.28 -14.41 29.76
CA GLU A 301 10.24 -15.18 30.47
C GLU A 301 10.75 -16.58 30.87
N LYS A 302 11.51 -17.26 30.00
CA LYS A 302 12.16 -18.54 30.36
C LYS A 302 13.12 -18.39 31.54
N TRP A 303 13.98 -17.38 31.52
CA TRP A 303 14.92 -17.12 32.61
C TRP A 303 14.20 -16.79 33.92
N LYS A 304 13.21 -15.89 33.87
CA LYS A 304 12.37 -15.49 35.01
C LYS A 304 11.66 -16.68 35.65
N ASN A 305 11.05 -17.55 34.83
CA ASN A 305 10.39 -18.77 35.32
C ASN A 305 11.39 -19.73 35.98
N LYS A 306 12.59 -19.87 35.42
CA LYS A 306 13.65 -20.68 36.05
C LYS A 306 14.08 -20.10 37.40
N THR A 307 14.29 -18.80 37.49
CA THR A 307 14.62 -18.13 38.76
C THR A 307 13.51 -18.27 39.79
N GLN A 308 12.24 -18.18 39.38
CA GLN A 308 11.10 -18.39 40.27
C GLN A 308 11.03 -19.84 40.77
N ALA A 309 11.24 -20.83 39.89
CA ALA A 309 11.28 -22.24 40.27
C ALA A 309 12.43 -22.53 41.24
N GLU A 310 13.62 -21.96 41.01
CA GLU A 310 14.76 -22.07 41.93
C GLU A 310 14.48 -21.43 43.30
N ARG A 311 13.81 -20.27 43.34
CA ARG A 311 13.36 -19.65 44.59
C ARG A 311 12.36 -20.54 45.34
N GLN A 312 11.41 -21.13 44.63
CA GLN A 312 10.43 -22.05 45.23
C GLN A 312 11.12 -23.31 45.79
N ASN A 313 12.07 -23.89 45.05
CA ASN A 313 12.85 -25.03 45.54
C ASN A 313 13.64 -24.70 46.80
N ASN A 314 14.27 -23.51 46.86
CA ASN A 314 14.96 -23.06 48.06
C ASN A 314 14.01 -22.93 49.26
N LEU A 315 12.80 -22.39 49.08
CA LEU A 315 11.79 -22.32 50.14
C LEU A 315 11.37 -23.72 50.62
N ILE A 316 11.16 -24.66 49.70
CA ILE A 316 10.82 -26.05 50.03
C ILE A 316 11.95 -26.71 50.84
N LEU A 317 13.20 -26.56 50.38
CA LEU A 317 14.38 -27.11 51.07
C LEU A 317 14.56 -26.49 52.46
N GLN A 318 14.35 -25.18 52.62
CA GLN A 318 14.36 -24.53 53.92
C GLN A 318 13.28 -25.09 54.85
N GLY A 319 12.07 -25.33 54.34
CA GLY A 319 10.99 -25.98 55.08
C GLY A 319 11.34 -27.41 55.52
N GLN A 320 11.98 -28.19 54.65
CA GLN A 320 12.47 -29.54 54.98
C GLN A 320 13.56 -29.52 56.04
N ILE A 321 14.54 -28.61 55.93
CA ILE A 321 15.59 -28.42 56.94
C ILE A 321 14.97 -28.07 58.30
N PHE A 322 14.01 -27.14 58.31
CA PHE A 322 13.30 -26.78 59.54
C PHE A 322 12.53 -27.98 60.14
N ALA A 323 11.87 -28.79 59.31
CA ALA A 323 11.19 -30.00 59.77
C ALA A 323 12.16 -31.05 60.34
N LEU A 324 13.33 -31.24 59.73
CA LEU A 324 14.37 -32.15 60.23
C LEU A 324 15.03 -31.64 61.52
N GLN A 325 15.16 -30.32 61.68
CA GLN A 325 15.67 -29.72 62.92
C GLN A 325 14.68 -29.85 64.08
N ASN A 326 13.36 -29.80 63.81
CA ASN A 326 12.32 -29.92 64.85
C ASN A 326 11.91 -31.36 65.13
N ASN A 327 12.04 -32.26 64.16
CA ASN A 327 11.84 -33.69 64.32
C ASN A 327 13.19 -34.40 64.17
N LEU A 328 14.11 -34.20 65.13
CA LEU A 328 15.22 -35.14 65.23
C LEU A 328 14.59 -36.53 65.36
N PRO A 329 14.88 -37.48 64.45
CA PRO A 329 14.66 -38.87 64.79
C PRO A 329 15.45 -39.09 66.08
N HIS A 330 14.82 -39.68 67.09
CA HIS A 330 15.61 -40.40 68.07
C HIS A 330 16.49 -41.35 67.27
N LEU A 331 17.75 -40.96 67.05
CA LEU A 331 18.81 -41.83 66.60
C LEU A 331 18.86 -42.93 67.68
N GLY A 332 18.14 -44.02 67.42
CA GLY A 332 18.37 -45.27 68.12
C GLY A 332 19.88 -45.51 68.07
N MET A 333 20.48 -45.70 69.23
CA MET A 333 21.92 -45.72 69.45
C MET A 333 22.59 -46.94 68.77
N ALA A 334 22.60 -46.95 67.43
CA ALA A 334 23.39 -47.82 66.60
C ALA A 334 24.84 -47.31 66.63
N GLY A 335 25.55 -47.57 67.72
CA GLY A 335 26.93 -47.13 67.89
C GLY A 335 27.65 -47.58 69.16
N TYR A 336 26.93 -48.04 70.19
CA TYR A 336 27.57 -48.61 71.38
C TYR A 336 27.73 -50.12 71.20
N ALA A 337 28.95 -50.63 71.33
CA ALA A 337 29.21 -52.06 71.35
C ALA A 337 28.83 -52.65 72.72
N PRO A 338 28.35 -53.90 72.81
CA PRO A 338 28.09 -54.55 74.09
C PRO A 338 29.37 -54.67 74.92
N LYS A 339 29.23 -54.59 76.26
CA LYS A 339 30.32 -54.67 77.24
C LYS A 339 31.08 -55.98 77.06
N ARG A 340 32.42 -55.95 77.18
CA ARG A 340 33.26 -57.16 77.08
C ARG A 340 33.37 -57.84 78.45
N PHE A 341 33.53 -59.15 78.47
CA PHE A 341 33.74 -59.97 79.67
C PHE A 341 35.00 -60.82 79.48
N SER A 342 35.97 -60.67 80.39
CA SER A 342 37.26 -61.35 80.34
C SER A 342 37.37 -62.54 81.30
N GLY A 343 36.48 -62.61 82.30
CA GLY A 343 36.39 -63.72 83.26
C GLY A 343 37.32 -63.59 84.46
N ARG A 344 37.80 -62.38 84.74
CA ARG A 344 38.66 -62.10 85.91
C ARG A 344 37.85 -62.10 87.20
N ALA A 345 38.51 -62.33 88.34
CA ALA A 345 37.86 -62.41 89.64
C ALA A 345 37.18 -61.11 90.12
N ASP A 346 37.50 -59.97 89.49
CA ASP A 346 36.88 -58.66 89.73
C ASP A 346 35.67 -58.37 88.83
N GLU A 347 35.36 -59.23 87.85
CA GLU A 347 34.18 -59.10 86.99
C GLU A 347 33.03 -59.99 87.48
N ASP A 348 31.87 -59.38 87.72
CA ASP A 348 30.64 -60.10 88.08
C ASP A 348 29.91 -60.60 86.82
N ILE A 349 29.79 -61.92 86.70
CA ILE A 349 29.07 -62.58 85.61
C ILE A 349 27.59 -62.20 85.58
N ASP A 350 26.95 -62.01 86.73
CA ASP A 350 25.53 -61.67 86.81
C ASP A 350 25.28 -60.22 86.35
N GLU A 351 26.22 -59.32 86.64
CA GLU A 351 26.18 -57.93 86.16
C GLU A 351 26.39 -57.87 84.63
N PHE A 352 27.36 -58.64 84.11
CA PHE A 352 27.57 -58.76 82.67
C PHE A 352 26.32 -59.29 81.94
N VAL A 353 25.67 -60.33 82.47
CA VAL A 353 24.45 -60.88 81.88
C VAL A 353 23.28 -59.87 81.91
N LYS A 354 23.16 -59.06 82.97
CA LYS A 354 22.17 -57.97 83.04
C LYS A 354 22.42 -56.90 81.97
N ASP A 355 23.65 -56.41 81.87
CA ASP A 355 24.06 -55.41 80.86
C ASP A 355 23.84 -55.95 79.44
N TYR A 356 24.14 -57.23 79.22
CA TYR A 356 23.95 -57.90 77.95
C TYR A 356 22.47 -58.00 77.55
N ARG A 357 21.58 -58.37 78.49
CA ARG A 357 20.13 -58.42 78.23
C ARG A 357 19.57 -57.03 77.91
N LEU A 358 20.01 -56.00 78.64
CA LEU A 358 19.60 -54.62 78.37
C LEU A 358 20.02 -54.17 76.96
N TYR A 359 21.24 -54.54 76.53
CA TYR A 359 21.72 -54.29 75.18
C TYR A 359 20.85 -54.95 74.11
N LEU A 360 20.48 -56.22 74.28
CA LEU A 360 19.60 -56.91 73.32
C LEU A 360 18.24 -56.23 73.17
N THR A 361 17.66 -55.74 74.27
CA THR A 361 16.41 -54.97 74.26
C THR A 361 16.59 -53.64 73.52
N ALA A 362 17.66 -52.90 73.80
CA ALA A 362 17.95 -51.62 73.15
C ALA A 362 18.26 -51.77 71.64
N ALA A 363 18.92 -52.86 71.24
CA ALA A 363 19.23 -53.18 69.85
C ALA A 363 18.06 -53.84 69.09
N ASN A 364 16.89 -53.99 69.74
CA ASN A 364 15.70 -54.64 69.21
C ASN A 364 15.95 -56.06 68.67
N ILE A 365 16.82 -56.83 69.35
CA ILE A 365 17.13 -58.22 68.99
C ILE A 365 16.14 -59.14 69.71
N ALA A 366 15.16 -59.66 68.97
CA ALA A 366 14.12 -60.52 69.52
C ALA A 366 14.63 -61.95 69.80
N THR A 367 14.73 -62.34 71.07
CA THR A 367 15.16 -63.69 71.49
C THR A 367 14.04 -64.74 71.46
N GLY A 368 12.84 -64.38 71.00
CA GLY A 368 11.68 -65.28 70.89
C GLY A 368 11.66 -66.16 69.64
N ASN A 369 12.51 -65.88 68.63
CA ASN A 369 12.58 -66.67 67.39
C ASN A 369 13.99 -67.24 67.16
N PRO A 370 14.14 -68.32 66.37
CA PRO A 370 15.44 -69.00 66.18
C PRO A 370 16.54 -68.08 65.63
N ALA A 371 16.21 -67.21 64.66
CA ALA A 371 17.17 -66.31 64.03
C ALA A 371 17.71 -65.25 65.00
N GLY A 372 16.85 -64.66 65.82
CA GLY A 372 17.25 -63.66 66.82
C GLY A 372 18.01 -64.29 67.99
N LYS A 373 17.69 -65.54 68.37
CA LYS A 373 18.51 -66.31 69.33
C LYS A 373 19.90 -66.58 68.79
N GLN A 374 20.03 -66.99 67.53
CA GLN A 374 21.34 -67.23 66.92
C GLN A 374 22.17 -65.94 66.84
N ARG A 375 21.55 -64.83 66.47
CA ARG A 375 22.20 -63.51 66.45
C ARG A 375 22.62 -63.03 67.85
N ALA A 376 21.79 -63.25 68.86
CA ALA A 376 22.15 -62.98 70.25
C ALA A 376 23.25 -63.93 70.74
N LEU A 377 23.30 -65.18 70.29
CA LEU A 377 24.40 -66.08 70.65
C LEU A 377 25.73 -65.63 70.07
N GLU A 378 25.77 -65.32 68.77
CA GLU A 378 26.98 -64.85 68.08
C GLU A 378 27.51 -63.56 68.69
N LEU A 379 26.61 -62.65 69.04
CA LEU A 379 26.95 -61.42 69.74
C LEU A 379 27.50 -61.72 71.14
N PHE A 380 26.91 -62.66 71.89
CA PHE A 380 27.40 -63.06 73.22
C PHE A 380 28.82 -63.61 73.14
N TRP A 381 29.11 -64.51 72.20
CA TRP A 381 30.47 -65.01 71.97
C TRP A 381 31.45 -63.88 71.65
N SER A 382 31.01 -62.89 70.86
CA SER A 382 31.85 -61.73 70.58
C SER A 382 32.12 -60.89 71.82
N CYS A 383 31.28 -60.92 72.85
CA CYS A 383 31.50 -60.17 74.09
C CYS A 383 32.55 -60.82 74.99
N LEU A 384 32.81 -62.12 74.85
CA LEU A 384 33.82 -62.82 75.64
C LEU A 384 35.23 -62.51 75.13
N THR A 385 36.15 -62.34 76.06
CA THR A 385 37.57 -62.03 75.82
C THR A 385 38.46 -62.84 76.75
N ASP A 386 39.77 -62.90 76.47
CA ASP A 386 40.78 -63.55 77.31
C ASP A 386 40.41 -64.95 77.83
N GLU A 387 40.41 -65.13 79.16
CA GLU A 387 40.19 -66.42 79.82
C GLU A 387 38.76 -66.93 79.62
N ALA A 388 37.77 -66.03 79.69
CA ALA A 388 36.37 -66.36 79.42
C ALA A 388 36.15 -66.84 77.98
N SER A 389 36.81 -66.20 76.99
CA SER A 389 36.74 -66.65 75.60
C SER A 389 37.38 -68.02 75.41
N ARG A 390 38.58 -68.25 75.97
CA ARG A 390 39.27 -69.56 75.86
C ARG A 390 38.47 -70.67 76.54
N TRP A 391 37.91 -70.40 77.71
CA TRP A 391 37.05 -71.34 78.43
C TRP A 391 35.79 -71.67 77.62
N ALA A 392 35.12 -70.66 77.06
CA ALA A 392 33.92 -70.86 76.26
C ALA A 392 34.20 -71.68 74.98
N GLU A 393 35.33 -71.43 74.31
CA GLU A 393 35.74 -72.21 73.14
C GLU A 393 36.10 -73.66 73.50
N ASP A 394 36.79 -73.88 74.63
CA ASP A 394 37.18 -75.23 75.07
C ASP A 394 36.02 -76.03 75.66
N LYS A 395 35.05 -75.39 76.32
CA LYS A 395 33.99 -76.09 77.07
C LYS A 395 32.61 -76.06 76.44
N LEU A 396 32.26 -75.02 75.69
CA LEU A 396 30.88 -74.81 75.22
C LEU A 396 30.74 -74.82 73.70
N LYS A 397 31.69 -74.20 72.98
CA LYS A 397 31.58 -74.01 71.53
C LYS A 397 31.86 -75.32 70.78
N GLY A 398 30.84 -75.84 70.07
CA GLY A 398 31.00 -77.01 69.19
C GLY A 398 31.15 -78.36 69.92
N LYS A 399 30.96 -78.41 71.24
CA LYS A 399 30.95 -79.66 72.01
C LYS A 399 29.57 -80.32 71.97
N LYS A 400 29.54 -81.66 71.98
CA LYS A 400 28.34 -82.47 72.25
C LYS A 400 28.52 -83.16 73.60
N TRP A 401 27.47 -83.25 74.39
CA TRP A 401 27.52 -83.92 75.70
C TRP A 401 27.31 -85.43 75.54
N ARG A 402 28.23 -86.24 76.10
CA ARG A 402 28.11 -87.71 76.17
C ARG A 402 27.77 -88.10 77.61
N LEU A 403 26.74 -88.92 77.79
CA LEU A 403 26.42 -89.56 79.07
C LEU A 403 27.17 -90.89 79.15
N ASN A 404 28.00 -91.08 80.17
CA ASN A 404 28.66 -92.36 80.44
C ASN A 404 27.86 -93.11 81.53
N HIS A 405 27.53 -94.39 81.28
CA HIS A 405 26.75 -95.31 82.14
C HIS A 405 25.20 -95.25 82.09
N VAL A 406 24.61 -95.46 80.91
CA VAL A 406 23.23 -96.00 80.81
C VAL A 406 23.29 -97.48 80.45
N ALA A 407 23.70 -98.33 81.40
CA ALA A 407 23.63 -99.78 81.26
C ALA A 407 22.30 -100.27 81.87
N CYS A 408 21.23 -100.25 81.07
CA CYS A 408 19.95 -100.80 81.49
C CYS A 408 19.63 -102.01 80.61
N GLY A 409 19.77 -103.22 81.19
CA GLY A 409 19.37 -104.49 80.60
C GLY A 409 17.85 -104.68 80.56
N ASN A 410 17.12 -103.63 80.20
CA ASN A 410 15.70 -103.69 79.83
C ASN A 410 15.64 -103.65 78.30
N ALA A 411 14.89 -104.54 77.68
CA ALA A 411 14.87 -104.74 76.22
C ALA A 411 14.17 -103.60 75.43
N LEU A 412 14.51 -102.34 75.75
CA LEU A 412 14.02 -101.09 75.21
C LEU A 412 15.22 -100.18 74.89
N ALA A 413 16.02 -100.56 73.91
CA ALA A 413 17.12 -99.74 73.39
C ALA A 413 16.56 -98.58 72.54
N ASN A 414 16.02 -97.56 73.20
CA ASN A 414 15.37 -96.40 72.58
C ASN A 414 15.86 -95.11 73.27
N MET A 415 16.69 -94.33 72.57
CA MET A 415 17.25 -93.05 73.05
C MET A 415 16.17 -92.02 73.43
N ALA A 416 14.98 -92.07 72.81
CA ALA A 416 13.87 -91.17 73.11
C ALA A 416 13.23 -91.42 74.49
N ALA A 417 13.39 -92.61 75.06
CA ALA A 417 12.88 -92.93 76.40
C ALA A 417 13.78 -92.39 77.53
N VAL A 418 15.11 -92.33 77.30
CA VAL A 418 16.09 -91.74 78.22
C VAL A 418 15.99 -90.22 78.21
N VAL A 419 15.73 -89.67 77.02
CA VAL A 419 15.43 -88.26 76.78
C VAL A 419 14.25 -87.84 77.68
N ALA A 420 13.19 -88.64 77.90
CA ALA A 420 12.00 -88.28 78.71
C ALA A 420 12.16 -88.09 80.25
N LEU A 421 13.35 -88.21 80.85
CA LEU A 421 13.53 -88.21 82.32
C LEU A 421 14.18 -86.93 82.86
N ASN A 422 13.65 -86.35 83.95
CA ASN A 422 14.26 -85.19 84.62
C ASN A 422 15.35 -85.59 85.64
N ASN A 423 16.22 -84.64 86.04
CA ASN A 423 17.38 -84.92 86.90
C ASN A 423 17.02 -85.67 88.20
N ALA A 424 15.90 -85.32 88.84
CA ALA A 424 15.44 -86.00 90.05
C ALA A 424 15.02 -87.45 89.79
N GLN A 425 14.39 -87.73 88.64
CA GLN A 425 13.98 -89.07 88.22
C GLN A 425 15.16 -89.96 87.84
N ILE A 426 16.21 -89.39 87.26
CA ILE A 426 17.47 -90.10 86.95
C ILE A 426 18.19 -90.49 88.25
N THR A 427 18.32 -89.56 89.20
CA THR A 427 18.94 -89.82 90.51
C THR A 427 18.15 -90.88 91.31
N ALA A 428 16.81 -90.86 91.26
CA ALA A 428 15.98 -91.85 91.95
C ALA A 428 16.10 -93.27 91.36
N ALA A 429 16.31 -93.40 90.04
CA ALA A 429 16.48 -94.69 89.38
C ALA A 429 17.87 -95.32 89.61
N MET A 430 18.91 -94.52 89.82
CA MET A 430 20.29 -95.02 89.97
C MET A 430 20.71 -95.39 91.41
N ILE A 431 19.94 -95.02 92.44
CA ILE A 431 20.40 -95.14 93.84
C ILE A 431 20.17 -96.52 94.51
N ASN A 432 19.39 -97.45 93.95
CA ASN A 432 18.98 -98.66 94.72
C ASN A 432 19.12 -100.04 94.04
N ALA A 433 19.88 -100.22 92.95
CA ALA A 433 20.06 -101.55 92.35
C ALA A 433 21.55 -101.94 92.24
N PRO A 434 22.03 -102.92 93.03
CA PRO A 434 23.34 -103.53 92.85
C PRO A 434 23.46 -104.29 91.52
N ASP A 435 24.69 -104.31 91.01
CA ASP A 435 25.07 -104.88 89.71
C ASP A 435 24.56 -106.32 89.52
N GLY A 436 23.86 -106.57 88.41
CA GLY A 436 23.34 -107.91 88.06
C GLY A 436 21.88 -108.23 88.42
N THR A 437 21.04 -107.25 88.78
CA THR A 437 19.58 -107.46 88.97
C THR A 437 18.71 -106.62 88.02
N VAL A 438 17.58 -107.19 87.58
CA VAL A 438 16.65 -106.60 86.60
C VAL A 438 15.90 -105.40 87.19
N ALA A 439 15.99 -104.24 86.55
CA ALA A 439 15.47 -102.97 87.05
C ALA A 439 13.92 -102.88 87.08
N PRO A 440 13.30 -102.12 88.01
CA PRO A 440 11.84 -101.95 88.07
C PRO A 440 11.29 -101.20 86.84
N GLY A 441 10.08 -101.57 86.40
CA GLY A 441 9.41 -100.96 85.24
C GLY A 441 8.93 -99.52 85.48
N LEU A 442 9.21 -98.63 84.53
CA LEU A 442 8.83 -97.20 84.57
C LEU A 442 7.33 -96.99 84.25
N LEU A 443 6.73 -96.00 84.91
CA LEU A 443 5.31 -95.61 84.80
C LEU A 443 4.93 -95.12 83.39
N ALA A 444 3.75 -95.54 82.92
CA ALA A 444 3.20 -95.25 81.60
C ALA A 444 2.72 -93.79 81.46
N GLY A 445 3.04 -93.16 80.32
CA GLY A 445 2.35 -91.95 79.84
C GLY A 445 3.15 -90.66 79.71
N ALA A 446 4.30 -90.66 79.00
CA ALA A 446 5.01 -89.44 78.61
C ALA A 446 5.09 -89.31 77.07
N THR A 447 4.63 -88.18 76.53
CA THR A 447 4.58 -87.87 75.08
C THR A 447 5.70 -86.91 74.66
N GLY A 448 6.26 -87.16 73.47
CA GLY A 448 7.59 -86.72 73.02
C GLY A 448 7.69 -85.30 72.46
N ALA A 449 7.41 -84.30 73.29
CA ALA A 449 7.92 -82.95 73.08
C ALA A 449 8.55 -82.49 74.39
N THR A 450 9.73 -81.87 74.33
CA THR A 450 10.46 -81.24 75.45
C THR A 450 11.58 -82.06 76.08
N VAL A 451 12.47 -82.67 75.30
CA VAL A 451 13.79 -83.03 75.86
C VAL A 451 14.99 -83.05 74.89
N ILE A 452 14.78 -82.68 73.62
CA ILE A 452 15.81 -81.99 72.82
C ILE A 452 15.09 -80.87 72.05
N PRO A 453 15.08 -79.62 72.54
CA PRO A 453 14.77 -78.47 71.68
C PRO A 453 15.86 -78.38 70.61
N ALA A 454 15.48 -78.33 69.34
CA ALA A 454 16.43 -78.26 68.21
C ALA A 454 17.40 -77.06 68.26
N HIS A 455 17.17 -76.08 69.15
CA HIS A 455 18.01 -74.91 69.33
C HIS A 455 18.04 -74.50 70.81
N ASN A 456 19.01 -74.99 71.57
CA ASN A 456 19.35 -74.38 72.86
C ASN A 456 20.84 -74.07 72.95
N VAL A 457 21.08 -72.82 73.31
CA VAL A 457 22.36 -72.19 73.61
C VAL A 457 22.78 -72.68 75.00
N HIS A 458 23.91 -73.39 75.08
CA HIS A 458 24.39 -74.07 76.27
C HIS A 458 24.81 -73.11 77.40
N THR A 459 23.91 -72.81 78.35
CA THR A 459 24.31 -72.13 79.60
C THR A 459 23.77 -72.72 80.91
N ASP A 460 22.81 -73.65 80.92
CA ASP A 460 22.26 -74.22 82.18
C ASP A 460 22.25 -75.77 82.24
N GLU A 461 23.09 -76.44 81.45
CA GLU A 461 23.13 -77.90 81.37
C GLU A 461 24.50 -78.46 81.79
N ASP A 462 24.80 -78.36 83.09
CA ASP A 462 25.91 -79.10 83.70
C ASP A 462 25.46 -80.53 84.02
N TRP A 463 25.70 -81.44 83.07
CA TRP A 463 25.39 -82.86 83.21
C TRP A 463 26.46 -83.65 83.99
N SER A 464 27.45 -82.97 84.59
CA SER A 464 28.47 -83.62 85.41
C SER A 464 27.87 -84.41 86.57
N LEU A 465 26.78 -83.92 87.17
CA LEU A 465 26.03 -84.58 88.25
C LEU A 465 25.36 -85.91 87.83
N ALA A 466 25.13 -86.13 86.53
CA ALA A 466 24.58 -87.35 85.96
C ALA A 466 25.67 -88.23 85.27
N GLY A 467 26.96 -87.97 85.54
CA GLY A 467 28.08 -88.68 84.93
C GLY A 467 28.37 -88.29 83.48
N GLY A 468 27.81 -87.17 83.01
CA GLY A 468 28.01 -86.65 81.67
C GLY A 468 29.34 -85.89 81.51
N CYS A 469 30.01 -86.07 80.37
CA CYS A 469 31.22 -85.34 80.01
C CYS A 469 31.11 -84.72 78.61
N PRO A 470 31.68 -83.52 78.38
CA PRO A 470 31.72 -82.91 77.05
C PRO A 470 32.68 -83.69 76.14
N VAL A 471 32.26 -83.97 74.90
CA VAL A 471 33.05 -84.70 73.89
C VAL A 471 33.10 -83.89 72.59
N ASP A 472 34.25 -83.95 71.93
CA ASP A 472 34.46 -83.33 70.63
C ASP A 472 33.54 -83.94 69.57
N ALA A 473 32.91 -83.08 68.77
CA ALA A 473 31.94 -83.47 67.73
C ALA A 473 32.54 -84.28 66.55
N GLY A 474 33.78 -84.76 66.66
CA GLY A 474 34.51 -85.50 65.63
C GLY A 474 34.95 -86.93 66.00
N HIS A 475 34.61 -87.48 67.16
CA HIS A 475 34.95 -88.87 67.54
C HIS A 475 33.73 -89.67 68.02
N LEU A 476 32.97 -90.18 67.05
CA LEU A 476 32.20 -91.41 67.18
C LEU A 476 32.57 -92.33 66.01
N LEU A 477 33.58 -93.15 66.25
CA LEU A 477 33.71 -94.48 65.64
C LEU A 477 32.70 -95.37 66.37
N VAL A 478 31.76 -95.94 65.59
CA VAL A 478 30.77 -97.00 65.88
C VAL A 478 29.96 -96.87 67.16
#